data_AF-A0A3D4GW75-F1
#
_entry.id   AF-A0A3D4GW75-F1
#
_cell.length_a   1.000
_cell.length_b   1.000
_cell.length_c   1.000
_cell.angle_alpha   90.00
_cell.angle_beta   90.00
_cell.angle_gamma   90.00
#
_symmetry.space_group_name_H-M   'P 1'
#
loop_
_entity.id
_entity.type
_entity.pdbx_description
1 polymer ?
#
loop_
_entity_poly.entity_id
_entity_poly.type
_entity_poly.pdbx_seq_one_letter_code
_entity_poly.pdbx_strand_id
1 'polypeptide(L)'
;MEPGELLPIREGKKWGFKDNSGRTVIPARFDGVGSFAEGLARVKLDRKWGFIDHNGKMVIEPQFDQARFFCDGLAKVKLGNVWGMIEKSGLFVDEVKAETYLDQEGKFISEEEYEEWGKRQDLDQ
;
A
#
# COMPACT_ATOMS: atom_id res chain seq x y z
N MET A 1 -24.23 2.92 -13.17
CA MET A 1 -24.28 3.55 -11.84
C MET A 1 -23.00 3.14 -11.16
N GLU A 2 -22.11 4.09 -10.88
CA GLU A 2 -20.98 3.80 -9.98
C GLU A 2 -21.57 3.25 -8.68
N PRO A 3 -21.16 2.06 -8.20
CA PRO A 3 -21.65 1.56 -6.92
C PRO A 3 -21.39 2.65 -5.88
N GLY A 4 -22.45 3.06 -5.17
CA GLY A 4 -22.41 4.23 -4.31
C GLY A 4 -21.18 4.21 -3.41
N GLU A 5 -20.35 5.24 -3.50
CA GLU A 5 -19.08 5.33 -2.77
C GLU A 5 -19.33 5.05 -1.29
N LEU A 6 -18.65 4.03 -0.75
CA LEU A 6 -18.83 3.70 0.65
C LEU A 6 -18.28 4.83 1.53
N LEU A 7 -19.06 5.20 2.53
CA LEU A 7 -18.71 6.28 3.44
C LEU A 7 -17.98 5.71 4.66
N PRO A 8 -16.88 6.34 5.10
CA PRO A 8 -16.17 5.91 6.29
C PRO A 8 -17.06 6.08 7.52
N ILE A 9 -17.05 5.07 8.39
CA ILE A 9 -17.69 5.09 9.71
C ILE A 9 -16.65 4.83 10.79
N ARG A 10 -16.88 5.39 11.97
CA ARG A 10 -16.04 5.15 13.13
C ARG A 10 -16.86 4.51 14.24
N GLU A 11 -16.42 3.34 14.69
CA GLU A 11 -16.98 2.64 15.84
C GLU A 11 -15.87 2.51 16.90
N GLY A 12 -16.03 3.24 18.01
CA GLY A 12 -14.96 3.37 19.01
C GLY A 12 -13.68 3.98 18.43
N LYS A 13 -12.59 3.21 18.45
CA LYS A 13 -11.27 3.60 17.92
C LYS A 13 -10.99 3.06 16.53
N LYS A 14 -11.90 2.27 15.96
CA LYS A 14 -11.71 1.61 14.67
C LYS A 14 -12.61 2.22 13.61
N TRP A 15 -12.19 2.08 12.37
CA TRP A 15 -12.87 2.58 11.19
C TRP A 15 -13.31 1.43 10.29
N GLY A 16 -14.47 1.61 9.69
CA GLY A 16 -15.08 0.74 8.71
C GLY A 16 -15.77 1.57 7.63
N PHE A 17 -16.65 0.95 6.86
CA PHE A 17 -17.39 1.61 5.79
C PHE A 17 -18.85 1.17 5.75
N LYS A 18 -19.74 2.13 5.43
CA LYS A 18 -21.16 1.90 5.19
C LYS A 18 -21.56 2.32 3.79
N ASP A 19 -22.65 1.76 3.29
CA ASP A 19 -23.30 2.24 2.09
C ASP A 19 -24.20 3.46 2.36
N ASN A 20 -24.79 4.01 1.28
CA ASN A 20 -25.71 5.15 1.35
C ASN A 20 -27.02 4.85 2.09
N SER A 21 -27.38 3.58 2.30
CA SER A 21 -28.56 3.19 3.09
C SER A 21 -28.27 3.21 4.59
N GLY A 22 -27.01 3.38 4.98
CA GLY A 22 -26.57 3.32 6.37
C GLY A 22 -26.09 1.93 6.81
N ARG A 23 -26.13 0.93 5.93
CA ARG A 23 -25.72 -0.43 6.25
C ARG A 23 -24.19 -0.53 6.23
N THR A 24 -23.62 -1.05 7.31
CA THR A 24 -22.19 -1.38 7.36
C THR A 24 -21.87 -2.47 6.34
N VAL A 25 -20.98 -2.16 5.41
CA VAL A 25 -20.47 -3.08 4.37
C VAL A 25 -19.14 -3.66 4.82
N ILE A 26 -18.27 -2.82 5.38
CA ILE A 26 -16.95 -3.20 5.86
C ILE A 26 -16.90 -2.90 7.35
N PRO A 27 -16.83 -3.92 8.23
CA PRO A 27 -16.82 -3.72 9.67
C PRO A 27 -15.68 -2.84 10.15
N ALA A 28 -15.88 -2.15 11.27
CA ALA A 28 -14.86 -1.29 11.85
C ALA A 28 -13.69 -2.09 12.45
N ARG A 29 -12.62 -2.25 11.66
CA ARG A 29 -11.41 -2.99 12.06
C ARG A 29 -10.10 -2.24 11.83
N PHE A 30 -10.14 -1.12 11.11
CA PHE A 30 -8.96 -0.36 10.71
C PHE A 30 -8.63 0.74 11.72
N ASP A 31 -7.36 1.04 11.91
CA ASP A 31 -6.91 2.18 12.74
C ASP A 31 -7.18 3.54 12.08
N GLY A 32 -7.33 3.53 10.75
CA GLY A 32 -7.61 4.70 9.94
C GLY A 32 -8.00 4.29 8.53
N VAL A 33 -8.78 5.13 7.87
CA VAL A 33 -9.25 4.91 6.51
C VAL A 33 -9.21 6.21 5.73
N GLY A 34 -9.08 6.12 4.41
CA GLY A 34 -9.43 7.19 3.48
C GLY A 34 -10.72 6.87 2.73
N SER A 35 -11.31 7.87 2.10
CA SER A 35 -12.40 7.65 1.14
C SER A 35 -11.93 6.77 -0.01
N PHE A 36 -12.90 6.10 -0.65
CA PHE A 36 -12.65 5.42 -1.91
C PHE A 36 -12.28 6.44 -2.99
N ALA A 37 -11.29 6.07 -3.80
CA ALA A 37 -10.89 6.76 -5.01
C ALA A 37 -10.57 5.71 -6.06
N GLU A 38 -11.22 5.83 -7.22
CA GLU A 38 -11.05 4.93 -8.36
C GLU A 38 -11.15 3.42 -8.03
N GLY A 39 -12.07 3.05 -7.14
CA GLY A 39 -12.29 1.64 -6.79
C GLY A 39 -11.62 1.18 -5.50
N LEU A 40 -10.65 1.93 -4.97
CA LEU A 40 -9.84 1.54 -3.81
C LEU A 40 -9.87 2.56 -2.67
N ALA A 41 -9.78 2.08 -1.44
CA ALA A 41 -9.60 2.92 -0.26
C ALA A 41 -8.30 2.55 0.47
N ARG A 42 -7.54 3.57 0.88
CA ARG A 42 -6.40 3.35 1.78
C ARG A 42 -6.90 3.02 3.18
N VAL A 43 -6.31 2.01 3.80
CA VAL A 43 -6.63 1.60 5.17
C VAL A 43 -5.37 1.41 5.99
N LYS A 44 -5.48 1.63 7.30
CA LYS A 44 -4.38 1.52 8.24
C LYS A 44 -4.62 0.37 9.22
N LEU A 45 -3.63 -0.51 9.35
CA LEU A 45 -3.56 -1.56 10.36
C LEU A 45 -2.16 -1.60 10.94
N ASP A 46 -2.05 -1.71 12.26
CA ASP A 46 -0.77 -1.87 12.97
C ASP A 46 0.26 -0.83 12.54
N ARG A 47 -0.21 0.41 12.41
CA ARG A 47 0.55 1.61 11.98
C ARG A 47 0.97 1.67 10.51
N LYS A 48 0.71 0.64 9.71
CA LYS A 48 1.02 0.60 8.27
C LYS A 48 -0.24 0.81 7.42
N TRP A 49 -0.05 1.37 6.23
CA TRP A 49 -1.09 1.61 5.24
C TRP A 49 -1.06 0.54 4.15
N GLY A 50 -2.24 0.10 3.76
CA GLY A 50 -2.53 -0.75 2.61
C GLY A 50 -3.78 -0.26 1.88
N PHE A 51 -4.33 -1.07 0.98
CA PHE A 51 -5.48 -0.71 0.16
C PHE A 51 -6.50 -1.85 0.08
N ILE A 52 -7.77 -1.49 0.12
CA ILE A 52 -8.90 -2.43 -0.02
C ILE A 52 -9.81 -2.07 -1.19
N ASP A 53 -10.52 -3.06 -1.70
CA ASP A 53 -11.63 -2.89 -2.63
C ASP A 53 -12.96 -2.55 -1.88
N HIS A 54 -14.02 -2.35 -2.65
CA HIS A 54 -15.37 -2.06 -2.13
C HIS A 54 -15.99 -3.23 -1.34
N ASN A 55 -15.44 -4.44 -1.45
CA ASN A 55 -15.87 -5.61 -0.68
C ASN A 55 -15.10 -5.74 0.63
N GLY A 56 -14.12 -4.85 0.88
CA GLY A 56 -13.24 -4.92 2.05
C GLY A 56 -12.12 -5.95 1.93
N LYS A 57 -11.87 -6.48 0.72
CA LYS A 57 -10.74 -7.37 0.42
C LYS A 57 -9.48 -6.54 0.31
N MET A 58 -8.40 -7.01 0.94
CA MET A 58 -7.07 -6.42 0.74
C MET A 58 -6.64 -6.61 -0.71
N VAL A 59 -6.38 -5.49 -1.39
CA VAL A 59 -5.76 -5.45 -2.71
C VAL A 59 -4.26 -5.28 -2.54
N ILE A 60 -3.84 -4.47 -1.56
CA ILE A 60 -2.44 -4.29 -1.18
C ILE A 60 -2.35 -4.37 0.33
N GLU A 61 -1.56 -5.32 0.83
CA GLU A 61 -1.40 -5.52 2.27
C GLU A 61 -0.75 -4.29 2.95
N PRO A 62 -1.08 -4.01 4.23
CA PRO A 62 -0.49 -2.91 4.96
C PRO A 62 1.03 -3.05 5.13
N GLN A 63 1.79 -2.22 4.42
CA GLN A 63 3.25 -2.22 4.48
C GLN A 63 3.86 -0.81 4.47
N PHE A 64 3.09 0.19 4.04
CA PHE A 64 3.58 1.56 3.86
C PHE A 64 3.46 2.41 5.13
N ASP A 65 4.43 3.28 5.38
CA ASP A 65 4.35 4.26 6.48
C ASP A 65 3.34 5.37 6.18
N GLN A 66 3.19 5.72 4.90
CA GLN A 66 2.18 6.66 4.40
C GLN A 66 1.65 6.21 3.04
N ALA A 67 0.38 6.52 2.76
CA ALA A 67 -0.25 6.27 1.48
C ALA A 67 -1.17 7.44 1.10
N ARG A 68 -1.13 7.89 -0.16
CA ARG A 68 -2.09 8.83 -0.76
C ARG A 68 -3.22 8.06 -1.45
N PHE A 69 -4.24 8.80 -1.88
CA PHE A 69 -5.34 8.23 -2.68
C PHE A 69 -4.85 7.86 -4.07
N PHE A 70 -5.56 6.95 -4.74
CA PHE A 70 -5.36 6.70 -6.16
C PHE A 70 -5.87 7.87 -6.99
N CYS A 71 -5.09 8.27 -8.00
CA CYS A 71 -5.40 9.29 -8.99
C CYS A 71 -4.67 8.93 -10.29
N ASP A 72 -5.39 8.90 -11.40
CA ASP A 72 -4.93 8.45 -12.71
C ASP A 72 -4.27 7.06 -12.66
N GLY A 73 -4.85 6.13 -11.90
CA GLY A 73 -4.35 4.77 -11.76
C GLY A 73 -3.13 4.61 -10.82
N LEU A 74 -2.59 5.70 -10.27
CA LEU A 74 -1.40 5.72 -9.42
C LEU A 74 -1.68 6.21 -8.00
N ALA A 75 -0.93 5.72 -7.02
CA ALA A 75 -0.90 6.27 -5.66
C ALA A 75 0.53 6.49 -5.17
N LYS A 76 0.78 7.61 -4.49
CA LYS A 76 2.06 7.86 -3.82
C LYS A 76 2.11 7.21 -2.45
N VAL A 77 3.15 6.45 -2.17
CA VAL A 77 3.37 5.75 -0.90
C VAL A 77 4.76 6.03 -0.34
N LYS A 78 4.91 5.87 0.97
CA LYS A 78 6.20 6.00 1.67
C LYS A 78 6.54 4.69 2.37
N LEU A 79 7.77 4.21 2.19
CA LEU A 79 8.36 3.09 2.94
C LEU A 79 9.71 3.54 3.51
N GLY A 80 9.80 3.61 4.84
CA GLY A 80 10.95 4.18 5.53
C GLY A 80 11.16 5.65 5.15
N ASN A 81 12.30 5.90 4.51
CA ASN A 81 12.67 7.24 4.02
C ASN A 81 12.39 7.44 2.52
N VAL A 82 11.92 6.41 1.82
CA VAL A 82 11.71 6.43 0.36
C VAL A 82 10.24 6.69 0.05
N TRP A 83 10.00 7.56 -0.93
CA TRP A 83 8.69 7.72 -1.56
C TRP A 83 8.68 7.03 -2.93
N GLY A 84 7.58 6.37 -3.26
CA GLY A 84 7.37 5.72 -4.55
C GLY A 84 5.93 5.88 -5.03
N MET A 85 5.67 5.41 -6.24
CA MET A 85 4.31 5.28 -6.79
C MET A 85 3.93 3.80 -6.90
N ILE A 86 2.63 3.54 -6.87
CA ILE A 86 2.07 2.18 -7.02
C ILE A 86 0.88 2.23 -7.95
N GLU A 87 0.68 1.17 -8.73
CA GLU A 87 -0.51 0.96 -9.55
C GLU A 87 -1.50 0.02 -8.85
N LYS A 88 -2.72 -0.08 -9.38
CA LYS A 88 -3.78 -0.96 -8.83
C LYS A 88 -3.52 -2.45 -9.05
N SER A 89 -2.75 -2.80 -10.09
CA SER A 89 -2.43 -4.16 -10.52
C SER A 89 -1.19 -4.74 -9.81
N GLY A 90 -0.39 -3.90 -9.14
CA GLY A 90 0.90 -4.28 -8.57
C GLY A 90 1.87 -3.10 -8.52
N LEU A 91 3.00 -3.29 -7.84
CA LEU A 91 3.99 -2.26 -7.57
C LEU A 91 4.84 -1.97 -8.82
N PHE A 92 4.55 -0.88 -9.56
CA PHE A 92 5.54 -0.28 -10.46
C PHE A 92 6.35 0.75 -9.68
N VAL A 93 7.54 0.34 -9.23
CA VAL A 93 8.50 1.27 -8.64
C VAL A 93 9.20 1.99 -9.78
N ASP A 94 8.54 3.01 -10.35
CA ASP A 94 9.23 3.93 -11.24
C ASP A 94 10.14 4.82 -10.38
N GLU A 95 11.41 4.42 -10.39
CA GLU A 95 12.58 5.11 -9.87
C GLU A 95 12.64 5.34 -8.33
N VAL A 96 13.06 4.31 -7.59
CA VAL A 96 13.90 4.56 -6.39
C VAL A 96 15.25 5.07 -6.90
N LYS A 97 15.38 6.37 -7.19
CA LYS A 97 16.68 7.02 -7.10
C LYS A 97 16.87 7.48 -5.67
N ALA A 98 17.34 6.54 -4.85
CA ALA A 98 18.32 6.74 -3.79
C ALA A 98 18.58 5.38 -3.10
N GLU A 99 19.59 4.66 -3.58
CA GLU A 99 20.46 3.80 -2.75
C GLU A 99 19.80 2.65 -1.98
N THR A 100 18.89 1.87 -2.59
CA THR A 100 18.45 0.62 -1.97
C THR A 100 18.19 -0.46 -3.02
N TYR A 101 18.93 -1.56 -2.92
CA TYR A 101 18.87 -2.71 -3.82
C TYR A 101 17.94 -3.77 -3.24
N LEU A 102 17.47 -4.72 -4.05
CA LEU A 102 16.72 -5.89 -3.58
C LEU A 102 17.58 -7.15 -3.73
N ASP A 103 17.56 -8.03 -2.74
CA ASP A 103 18.16 -9.36 -2.84
C ASP A 103 17.26 -10.35 -3.61
N GLN A 104 17.74 -11.57 -3.79
CA GLN A 104 17.03 -12.66 -4.51
C GLN A 104 15.68 -13.06 -3.89
N GLU A 105 15.40 -12.63 -2.65
CA GLU A 105 14.17 -12.89 -1.91
C GLU A 105 13.24 -11.66 -1.88
N GLY A 106 13.64 -10.56 -2.53
CA GLY A 106 12.89 -9.31 -2.58
C GLY A 106 13.04 -8.46 -1.30
N LYS A 107 14.10 -8.65 -0.52
CA LYS A 107 14.41 -7.85 0.67
C LYS A 107 15.33 -6.69 0.31
N PHE A 108 15.07 -5.53 0.90
CA PHE A 108 15.90 -4.33 0.75
C PHE A 108 17.28 -4.51 1.38
N ILE A 109 18.34 -4.26 0.60
CA ILE A 109 19.76 -4.29 0.99
C ILE A 109 20.45 -2.97 0.62
N SER A 110 21.54 -2.64 1.32
CA SER A 110 22.38 -1.47 1.07
C SER A 110 23.28 -1.64 -0.18
N GLU A 111 23.87 -0.55 -0.66
CA GLU A 111 24.83 -0.57 -1.79
C GLU A 111 26.06 -1.43 -1.50
N GLU A 112 26.59 -1.37 -0.28
CA GLU A 112 27.71 -2.20 0.16
C GLU A 112 27.36 -3.69 0.14
N GLU A 113 26.15 -4.06 0.59
CA GLU A 113 25.65 -5.43 0.53
C GLU A 113 25.42 -5.91 -0.91
N TYR A 114 25.00 -5.01 -1.81
CA TYR A 114 24.83 -5.31 -3.23
C TYR A 114 26.17 -5.51 -3.95
N GLU A 115 27.17 -4.67 -3.67
CA GLU A 115 28.51 -4.82 -4.26
C GLU A 115 29.21 -6.11 -3.76
N GLU A 116 29.08 -6.44 -2.48
CA GLU A 116 29.60 -7.70 -1.93
C GLU A 116 28.88 -8.93 -2.49
N TRP A 117 27.59 -8.80 -2.79
CA TRP A 117 26.82 -9.83 -3.49
C TRP A 117 27.26 -9.99 -4.95
N GLY A 118 27.46 -8.89 -5.68
CA GLY A 118 27.97 -8.90 -7.04
C GLY A 118 29.34 -9.59 -7.16
N LYS A 119 30.27 -9.30 -6.24
CA LYS A 119 31.60 -9.92 -6.19
C LYS A 119 31.57 -11.43 -5.88
N ARG A 120 30.51 -11.95 -5.25
CA ARG A 120 30.36 -13.39 -4.95
C ARG A 120 29.94 -14.22 -6.15
N GLN A 121 29.32 -13.61 -7.18
CA GLN A 121 28.87 -14.34 -8.37
C GLN A 121 29.99 -14.58 -9.41
N ASP A 122 31.13 -13.89 -9.29
CA ASP A 122 32.26 -14.02 -10.21
C ASP A 122 33.31 -15.09 -9.78
N LEU A 123 33.07 -15.82 -8.69
CA LEU A 123 34.01 -16.82 -8.13
C LEU A 123 33.69 -18.27 -8.48
N ASP A 124 32.69 -18.53 -9.33
CA ASP A 124 32.29 -19.88 -9.76
C ASP A 124 32.62 -20.16 -11.25
N GLN A 125 33.73 -19.61 -11.76
CA GLN A 125 34.27 -19.94 -13.08
C GLN A 125 35.40 -20.97 -13.00
#